data_AF-A0A4R7GJQ8-F1
#
_entry.id   AF-A0A4R7GJQ8-F1
#
_cell.length_a   1.000
_cell.length_b   1.000
_cell.length_c   1.000
_cell.angle_alpha   90.00
_cell.angle_beta   90.00
_cell.angle_gamma   90.00
#
_symmetry.space_group_name_H-M   'P 1'
#
loop_
_entity.id
_entity.type
_entity.pdbx_description
1 polymer ?
#
loop_
_entity_poly.entity_id
_entity_poly.type
_entity_poly.pdbx_seq_one_letter_code
_entity_poly.pdbx_strand_id
1 'polypeptide(L)'
;MPIPTADALEKLAIVLHVTSDFLLFQPGEREPEDDVKLRFEALAARPVEDQEMAKAVLDAVIVKSQITQNVARVSKATAKVKD
;
A
#
# COMPACT_ATOMS: atom_id res chain seq x y z
N MET A 1 -25.65 11.61 -1.83
CA MET A 1 -25.41 11.35 -0.40
C MET A 1 -24.06 11.95 -0.02
N PRO A 2 -23.91 12.57 1.17
CA PRO A 2 -22.59 12.98 1.63
C PRO A 2 -21.72 11.72 1.86
N ILE A 3 -20.46 11.79 1.45
CA ILE A 3 -19.48 10.73 1.70
C ILE A 3 -19.17 10.74 3.20
N PRO A 4 -19.16 9.59 3.89
CA PRO A 4 -18.80 9.53 5.30
C PRO A 4 -17.42 10.15 5.55
N THR A 5 -17.27 10.86 6.67
CA THR A 5 -15.96 11.32 7.12
C THR A 5 -15.14 10.13 7.65
N ALA A 6 -13.81 10.28 7.72
CA ALA A 6 -12.93 9.25 8.28
C ALA A 6 -13.30 8.91 9.74
N ASP A 7 -13.61 9.92 10.56
CA ASP A 7 -14.09 9.76 11.95
C ASP A 7 -15.40 8.97 12.03
N ALA A 8 -16.32 9.17 11.07
CA ALA A 8 -17.55 8.39 11.01
C ALA A 8 -17.28 6.92 10.64
N LEU A 9 -16.37 6.66 9.71
CA LEU A 9 -15.97 5.31 9.32
C LEU A 9 -15.27 4.56 10.46
N GLU A 10 -14.40 5.23 11.21
CA GLU A 10 -13.73 4.66 12.39
C GLU A 10 -14.74 4.22 13.45
N LYS A 11 -15.68 5.10 13.79
CA LYS A 11 -16.74 4.79 14.77
C LYS A 11 -17.62 3.63 14.32
N LEU A 12 -17.97 3.58 13.04
CA LEU A 12 -18.73 2.47 12.47
C LEU A 12 -17.94 1.15 12.54
N ALA A 13 -16.64 1.16 12.24
CA ALA A 13 -15.80 -0.02 12.32
C ALA A 13 -15.74 -0.59 13.74
N ILE A 14 -15.59 0.29 14.75
CA ILE A 14 -15.61 -0.08 16.16
C ILE A 14 -16.95 -0.71 16.55
N VAL A 15 -18.08 -0.07 16.23
CA VAL A 15 -19.43 -0.58 16.55
C VAL A 15 -19.70 -1.93 15.89
N LEU A 16 -19.22 -2.12 14.67
CA LEU A 16 -19.41 -3.35 13.89
C LEU A 16 -18.36 -4.43 14.20
N HIS A 17 -17.37 -4.15 15.06
CA HIS A 17 -16.25 -5.05 15.36
C HIS A 17 -15.49 -5.52 14.11
N VAL A 18 -15.32 -4.62 13.14
CA VAL A 18 -14.54 -4.84 11.92
C VAL A 18 -13.41 -3.82 11.81
N THR A 19 -12.51 -4.00 10.86
CA THR A 19 -11.50 -2.98 10.53
C THR A 19 -12.11 -1.90 9.63
N SER A 20 -11.61 -0.67 9.69
CA SER A 20 -12.04 0.39 8.77
C SER A 20 -11.83 0.00 7.30
N ASP A 21 -10.80 -0.82 7.03
CA ASP A 21 -10.54 -1.40 5.71
C ASP A 21 -11.72 -2.22 5.18
N PHE A 22 -12.40 -2.97 6.04
CA PHE A 22 -13.58 -3.75 5.65
C PHE A 22 -14.74 -2.86 5.17
N LEU A 23 -14.86 -1.65 5.71
CA LEU A 23 -15.88 -0.69 5.30
C LEU A 23 -15.50 0.11 4.04
N LEU A 24 -14.20 0.21 3.76
CA LEU A 24 -13.65 1.03 2.69
C LEU A 24 -13.50 0.27 1.37
N PHE A 25 -13.18 -1.01 1.45
CA PHE A 25 -12.78 -1.81 0.29
C PHE A 25 -13.75 -2.97 0.06
N GLN A 26 -14.11 -3.19 -1.19
CA GLN A 26 -14.79 -4.41 -1.60
C GLN A 26 -13.86 -5.61 -1.48
N PRO A 27 -14.41 -6.84 -1.35
CA PRO A 27 -13.63 -8.05 -1.46
C PRO A 27 -12.81 -8.05 -2.76
N GLY A 28 -11.49 -8.24 -2.65
CA GLY A 28 -10.59 -8.23 -3.80
C GLY A 28 -10.05 -6.85 -4.21
N GLU A 29 -10.61 -5.75 -3.72
CA GLU A 29 -10.21 -4.39 -4.17
C GLU A 29 -8.77 -4.02 -3.80
N ARG A 30 -8.23 -4.64 -2.74
CA ARG A 30 -6.82 -4.47 -2.34
C ARG A 30 -5.89 -5.59 -2.79
N GLU A 31 -6.38 -6.50 -3.63
CA GLU A 31 -5.52 -7.54 -4.16
C GLU A 31 -4.51 -6.94 -5.16
N PRO A 32 -3.28 -7.47 -5.21
CA PRO A 32 -2.36 -7.16 -6.30
C PRO A 32 -2.98 -7.54 -7.65
N GLU A 33 -2.52 -6.90 -8.73
CA GLU A 33 -2.85 -7.35 -10.09
C GLU A 33 -2.53 -8.85 -10.27
N ASP A 34 -3.30 -9.53 -11.10
CA ASP A 34 -3.27 -11.00 -11.25
C ASP A 34 -1.85 -11.54 -11.50
N ASP A 35 -1.05 -10.83 -12.30
CA ASP A 35 0.30 -11.28 -12.64
C ASP A 35 1.27 -11.20 -11.44
N VAL A 36 1.09 -10.21 -10.57
CA VAL A 36 1.85 -10.03 -9.33
C VAL A 36 1.36 -11.05 -8.29
N LYS A 37 0.05 -11.28 -8.21
CA LYS A 37 -0.55 -12.28 -7.32
C LYS A 37 0.00 -13.69 -7.61
N LEU A 38 0.04 -14.10 -8.89
CA LEU A 38 0.60 -15.39 -9.31
C LEU A 38 2.09 -15.53 -8.93
N ARG A 39 2.87 -14.45 -9.01
CA ARG A 39 4.29 -14.47 -8.60
C ARG A 39 4.43 -14.65 -7.09
N PHE A 40 3.57 -14.03 -6.29
CA PHE A 40 3.57 -14.22 -4.83
C PHE A 40 3.16 -15.64 -4.44
N GLU A 41 2.15 -16.22 -5.09
CA GLU A 41 1.77 -17.62 -4.88
C GLU A 41 2.92 -18.58 -5.22
N ALA A 42 3.59 -18.36 -6.36
CA ALA A 42 4.75 -19.15 -6.76
C ALA A 42 5.92 -19.02 -5.78
N LEU A 43 6.12 -17.84 -5.18
CA LEU A 43 7.15 -17.58 -4.18
C LEU A 43 6.82 -18.22 -2.82
N ALA A 44 5.54 -18.21 -2.41
CA ALA A 44 5.10 -18.83 -1.17
C ALA A 44 5.33 -20.36 -1.14
N ALA A 45 5.37 -21.00 -2.31
CA ALA A 45 5.69 -22.42 -2.47
C ALA A 45 7.21 -22.73 -2.46
N ARG A 46 8.09 -21.72 -2.32
CA ARG A 46 9.55 -21.89 -2.34
C ARG A 46 10.15 -22.08 -0.93
N PRO A 47 11.39 -22.60 -0.82
CA PRO A 47 12.12 -22.63 0.44
C PRO A 47 12.21 -21.25 1.10
N VAL A 48 12.33 -21.22 2.43
CA VAL A 48 12.37 -19.99 3.22
C VAL A 48 13.49 -19.05 2.76
N GLU A 49 14.66 -19.58 2.40
CA GLU A 49 15.79 -18.79 1.91
C GLU A 49 15.44 -17.97 0.66
N ASP A 50 14.74 -18.57 -0.31
CA ASP A 50 14.29 -17.89 -1.53
C ASP A 50 13.25 -16.80 -1.20
N GLN A 51 12.36 -17.07 -0.25
CA GLN A 51 11.37 -16.09 0.21
C GLN A 51 12.03 -14.88 0.87
N GLU A 52 13.03 -15.10 1.73
CA GLU A 52 13.76 -14.03 2.40
C GLU A 52 14.57 -13.19 1.41
N MET A 53 15.21 -13.82 0.43
CA MET A 53 15.89 -13.10 -0.64
C MET A 53 14.92 -12.21 -1.43
N ALA A 54 13.74 -12.72 -1.80
CA ALA A 54 12.73 -11.96 -2.53
C ALA A 54 12.19 -10.78 -1.71
N LYS A 55 11.97 -10.95 -0.40
CA LYS A 55 11.58 -9.85 0.50
C LYS A 55 12.64 -8.74 0.53
N ALA A 56 13.91 -9.10 0.68
CA ALA A 56 15.01 -8.13 0.70
C ALA A 56 15.09 -7.30 -0.59
N VAL A 57 14.86 -7.93 -1.75
CA VAL A 57 14.81 -7.22 -3.04
C VAL A 57 13.61 -6.28 -3.11
N LEU A 58 12.42 -6.72 -2.69
CA LEU A 58 11.22 -5.90 -2.66
C LEU A 58 11.40 -4.68 -1.75
N ASP A 59 11.96 -4.87 -0.56
CA ASP A 59 12.24 -3.79 0.39
C ASP A 59 13.19 -2.75 -0.22
N ALA A 60 14.26 -3.19 -0.89
CA ALA A 60 15.19 -2.29 -1.58
C ALA A 60 14.49 -1.47 -2.68
N VAL A 61 13.60 -2.08 -3.45
CA VAL A 61 12.81 -1.39 -4.49
C VAL A 61 11.86 -0.36 -3.87
N ILE A 62 11.17 -0.71 -2.79
CA ILE A 62 10.25 0.17 -2.07
C ILE A 62 10.99 1.40 -1.55
N VAL A 63 12.13 1.20 -0.86
CA VAL A 63 12.96 2.29 -0.33
C VAL A 63 13.43 3.22 -1.45
N LYS A 64 13.95 2.65 -2.55
CA LYS A 64 14.38 3.44 -3.71
C LYS A 64 13.24 4.30 -4.28
N SER A 65 12.05 3.72 -4.41
CA SER A 65 10.86 4.43 -4.92
C SER A 65 10.45 5.59 -4.00
N GLN A 66 10.39 5.34 -2.69
CA GLN A 66 10.05 6.35 -1.68
C GLN A 66 11.03 7.53 -1.70
N ILE A 67 12.34 7.26 -1.74
CA ILE A 67 13.37 8.30 -1.85
C ILE A 67 13.17 9.14 -3.11
N THR A 68 12.97 8.47 -4.25
CA THR A 68 12.75 9.15 -5.55
C THR A 68 11.53 10.06 -5.49
N GLN A 69 10.41 9.57 -4.94
CA GLN A 69 9.20 10.37 -4.77
C GLN A 69 9.41 11.55 -3.81
N ASN A 70 10.11 11.34 -2.70
CA ASN A 70 10.38 12.40 -1.73
C ASN A 70 11.24 13.50 -2.32
N VAL A 71 12.29 13.16 -3.08
CA VAL A 71 13.12 14.13 -3.81
C VAL A 71 12.29 14.89 -4.87
N ALA A 72 11.41 14.21 -5.58
CA ALA A 72 10.50 14.83 -6.55
C ALA A 72 9.50 15.80 -5.88
N ARG A 73 9.04 15.49 -4.66
CA ARG A 73 8.16 16.38 -3.88
C ARG A 73 8.90 17.62 -3.39
N VAL A 74 10.12 17.46 -2.88
CA VAL A 74 10.95 18.59 -2.40
C VAL A 74 11.30 19.53 -3.54
N SER A 75 11.69 19.01 -4.70
CA SER A 75 11.99 19.83 -5.89
C SER A 75 10.78 20.59 -6.45
N LYS A 76 9.57 20.01 -6.39
CA LYS A 76 8.34 20.74 -6.74
C LYS A 76 7.98 21.81 -5.71
N ALA A 77 8.22 21.57 -4.42
CA ALA A 77 7.95 22.55 -3.38
C ALA A 77 8.89 23.76 -3.46
N THR A 78 10.17 23.58 -3.77
CA THR A 78 11.13 24.68 -3.95
C THR A 78 10.87 25.49 -5.22
N ALA A 79 10.35 24.87 -6.28
CA ALA A 79 9.94 25.59 -7.50
C ALA A 79 8.73 26.51 -7.25
N LYS A 80 7.72 26.04 -6.51
CA LYS A 80 6.49 26.81 -6.21
C LYS A 80 6.69 28.00 -5.25
N VAL A 81 7.79 28.02 -4.48
CA VAL A 81 8.12 29.14 -3.57
C VAL A 81 8.82 30.30 -4.30
N LYS A 82 9.30 30.07 -5.53
CA LYS A 82 10.03 31.08 -6.32
C LYS A 82 9.12 31.86 -7.30
N ASP A 83 7.85 31.49 -7.39
CA ASP A 83 6.80 32.18 -8.18
C ASP A 83 5.91 33.06 -7.28
#